data_AF-A0A2N1TE52-F1
#
_entry.id   AF-A0A2N1TE52-F1
#
_cell.length_a   1.000
_cell.length_b   1.000
_cell.length_c   1.000
_cell.angle_alpha   90.00
_cell.angle_beta   90.00
_cell.angle_gamma   90.00
#
_symmetry.space_group_name_H-M   'P 1'
#
loop_
_entity.id
_entity.type
_entity.pdbx_description
1 polymer ?
#
loop_
_entity_poly.entity_id
_entity_poly.type
_entity_poly.pdbx_seq_one_letter_code
_entity_poly.pdbx_strand_id
1 'polypeptide(L)'
;MDTEKIAIPVFTGRISPLFDVAKEFHIFSVRNGEIVNSYSVNTAGCSELSIVGKLRQEEASVIICSAISRCTADTVVAGGINLIPGVIGCVDEVIKAYTENSLVVERFAMPGCQGRGRGRRRALGQCPFYNGSNDENDIKRR
;
A
#
# COMPACT_ATOMS: atom_id res chain seq x y z
N MET A 1 12.18 20.50 2.47
CA MET A 1 12.67 19.53 3.47
C MET A 1 11.60 18.49 3.54
N ASP A 2 11.71 17.53 2.65
CA ASP A 2 10.62 16.67 2.23
C ASP A 2 10.62 15.45 3.15
N THR A 3 9.52 15.29 3.90
CA THR A 3 9.31 14.16 4.79
C THR A 3 8.49 13.14 4.01
N GLU A 4 9.09 11.99 3.69
CA GLU A 4 8.40 10.90 3.03
C GLU A 4 7.66 10.05 4.07
N LYS A 5 6.38 9.78 3.85
CA LYS A 5 5.59 8.91 4.72
C LYS A 5 5.43 7.54 4.09
N ILE A 6 5.81 6.51 4.83
CA ILE A 6 5.82 5.11 4.39
C ILE A 6 4.86 4.34 5.27
N ALA A 7 3.86 3.70 4.68
CA ALA A 7 2.90 2.86 5.39
C ALA A 7 3.20 1.37 5.17
N ILE A 8 3.25 0.62 6.27
CA ILE A 8 3.52 -0.82 6.26
C ILE A 8 2.36 -1.52 6.98
N PRO A 9 1.65 -2.47 6.36
CA PRO A 9 0.65 -3.27 7.05
C PRO A 9 1.36 -4.22 8.02
N VAL A 10 0.99 -4.19 9.30
CA VAL A 10 1.65 -4.95 10.36
C VAL A 10 0.75 -6.04 10.90
N PHE A 11 1.32 -7.22 11.09
CA PHE A 11 0.73 -8.34 11.82
C PHE A 11 1.79 -8.90 12.79
N THR A 12 1.56 -8.72 14.08
CA THR A 12 2.42 -9.28 15.16
C THR A 12 3.91 -8.86 15.03
N GLY A 13 4.16 -7.59 14.63
CA GLY A 13 5.51 -7.05 14.46
C GLY A 13 6.19 -7.40 13.12
N ARG A 14 5.47 -8.05 12.20
CA ARG A 14 5.95 -8.40 10.85
C ARG A 14 5.04 -7.78 9.80
N ILE A 15 5.50 -7.74 8.55
CA ILE A 15 4.66 -7.31 7.43
C ILE A 15 3.51 -8.31 7.25
N SER A 16 2.29 -7.79 7.15
CA SER A 16 1.11 -8.60 6.88
C SER A 16 1.26 -9.35 5.55
N PRO A 17 0.88 -10.65 5.50
CA PRO A 17 0.96 -11.43 4.26
C PRO A 17 0.03 -10.89 3.16
N LEU A 18 -1.06 -10.23 3.52
CA LEU A 18 -1.97 -9.60 2.58
C LEU A 18 -2.42 -8.25 3.13
N PHE A 19 -2.37 -7.23 2.28
CA PHE A 19 -2.79 -5.87 2.61
C PHE A 19 -4.25 -5.81 3.06
N ASP A 20 -5.15 -6.51 2.34
CA ASP A 20 -6.60 -6.47 2.59
C ASP A 20 -7.03 -7.04 3.96
N VAL A 21 -6.21 -7.89 4.61
CA VAL A 21 -6.52 -8.45 5.94
C VAL A 21 -5.79 -7.74 7.07
N ALA A 22 -4.95 -6.75 6.75
CA ALA A 22 -4.19 -6.01 7.74
C ALA A 22 -5.13 -5.15 8.59
N LYS A 23 -5.06 -5.34 9.91
CA LYS A 23 -5.84 -4.57 10.89
C LYS A 23 -5.07 -3.39 11.48
N GLU A 24 -3.80 -3.28 11.15
CA GLU A 24 -2.90 -2.28 11.66
C GLU A 24 -1.92 -1.88 10.56
N PHE A 25 -1.71 -0.57 10.43
CA PHE A 25 -0.73 0.02 9.53
C PHE A 25 0.23 0.84 10.35
N HIS A 26 1.51 0.57 10.21
CA HIS A 26 2.55 1.38 10.83
C HIS A 26 3.06 2.40 9.81
N ILE A 27 2.95 3.67 10.16
CA ILE A 27 3.37 4.79 9.33
C ILE A 27 4.70 5.31 9.86
N PHE A 28 5.70 5.34 9.01
CA PHE A 28 7.02 5.89 9.26
C PHE A 28 7.16 7.20 8.50
N SER A 29 7.55 8.26 9.19
CA SER A 29 7.97 9.52 8.59
C SER A 29 9.48 9.48 8.45
N VAL A 30 9.98 9.49 7.23
CA VAL A 30 11.40 9.47 6.88
C VAL A 30 11.81 10.81 6.31
N ARG A 31 12.92 11.35 6.78
CA ARG A 31 13.48 12.60 6.31
C ARG A 31 14.97 12.42 6.11
N ASN A 32 15.47 12.67 4.90
CA ASN A 32 16.89 12.46 4.54
C ASN A 32 17.41 11.04 4.87
N GLY A 33 16.57 10.02 4.77
CA GLY A 33 16.94 8.64 5.11
C GLY A 33 16.88 8.32 6.61
N GLU A 34 16.45 9.24 7.47
CA GLU A 34 16.28 8.99 8.91
C GLU A 34 14.80 8.96 9.30
N ILE A 35 14.42 8.02 10.15
CA ILE A 35 13.06 7.94 10.70
C ILE A 35 12.91 9.04 11.75
N VAL A 36 12.12 10.06 11.45
CA VAL A 36 11.86 11.20 12.35
C VAL A 36 10.61 10.99 13.21
N ASN A 37 9.68 10.15 12.77
CA ASN A 37 8.48 9.80 13.52
C ASN A 37 7.95 8.44 13.05
N SER A 38 7.23 7.75 13.93
CA SER A 38 6.60 6.47 13.62
C SER A 38 5.36 6.26 14.50
N TYR A 39 4.25 5.86 13.90
CA TYR A 39 3.01 5.61 14.63
C TYR A 39 2.16 4.53 13.97
N SER A 40 1.39 3.81 14.78
CA SER A 40 0.44 2.81 14.29
C SER A 40 -0.96 3.40 14.12
N VAL A 41 -1.59 3.09 12.99
CA VAL A 41 -2.99 3.38 12.69
C VAL A 41 -3.76 2.06 12.70
N ASN A 42 -4.72 1.94 13.62
CA ASN A 42 -5.61 0.79 13.66
C ASN A 42 -6.73 0.93 12.61
N THR A 43 -6.87 -0.09 11.78
CA THR A 43 -7.86 -0.19 10.70
C THR A 43 -8.81 -1.36 10.91
N ALA A 44 -8.84 -1.97 12.10
CA ALA A 44 -9.75 -3.07 12.40
C ALA A 44 -11.21 -2.64 12.15
N GLY A 45 -11.92 -3.43 11.33
CA GLY A 45 -13.31 -3.17 10.97
C GLY A 45 -13.53 -2.09 9.90
N CYS A 46 -12.47 -1.49 9.36
CA CYS A 46 -12.57 -0.62 8.18
C CYS A 46 -12.66 -1.47 6.90
N SER A 47 -13.41 -1.00 5.89
CA SER A 47 -13.36 -1.58 4.55
C SER A 47 -12.07 -1.19 3.82
N GLU A 48 -11.71 -1.95 2.80
CA GLU A 48 -10.48 -1.77 2.01
C GLU A 48 -10.37 -0.35 1.44
N LEU A 49 -11.50 0.20 0.95
CA LEU A 49 -11.57 1.57 0.45
C LEU A 49 -11.35 2.62 1.56
N SER A 50 -11.90 2.38 2.75
CA SER A 50 -11.70 3.27 3.89
C SER A 50 -10.25 3.24 4.39
N ILE A 51 -9.57 2.10 4.29
CA ILE A 51 -8.14 1.97 4.60
C ILE A 51 -7.32 2.84 3.64
N VAL A 52 -7.54 2.72 2.34
CA VAL A 52 -6.83 3.54 1.34
C VAL A 52 -7.11 5.03 1.55
N GLY A 53 -8.37 5.40 1.84
CA GLY A 53 -8.74 6.77 2.17
C GLY A 53 -8.00 7.30 3.41
N LYS A 54 -7.90 6.51 4.48
CA LYS A 54 -7.12 6.85 5.67
C LYS A 54 -5.64 7.03 5.35
N LEU A 55 -5.02 6.09 4.63
CA LEU A 55 -3.61 6.20 4.25
C LEU A 55 -3.33 7.44 3.41
N ARG A 56 -4.28 7.82 2.54
CA ARG A 56 -4.20 9.06 1.76
C ARG A 56 -4.33 10.30 2.64
N GLN A 57 -5.23 10.28 3.62
CA GLN A 57 -5.40 11.36 4.60
C GLN A 57 -4.15 11.53 5.49
N GLU A 58 -3.47 10.43 5.79
CA GLU A 58 -2.18 10.42 6.46
C GLU A 58 -1.03 10.86 5.54
N GLU A 59 -1.29 11.17 4.26
CA GLU A 59 -0.31 11.58 3.25
C GLU A 59 0.79 10.52 3.02
N ALA A 60 0.44 9.24 3.13
CA ALA A 60 1.38 8.16 2.83
C ALA A 60 1.78 8.21 1.34
N SER A 61 3.06 8.44 1.07
CA SER A 61 3.63 8.47 -0.28
C SER A 61 3.96 7.07 -0.78
N VAL A 62 4.31 6.16 0.13
CA VAL A 62 4.78 4.80 -0.19
C VAL A 62 4.08 3.77 0.69
N ILE A 63 3.67 2.65 0.10
CA ILE A 63 3.14 1.48 0.79
C ILE A 63 4.04 0.28 0.50
N ILE A 64 4.56 -0.37 1.53
CA ILE A 64 5.35 -1.60 1.42
C ILE A 64 4.51 -2.77 1.91
N CYS A 65 4.32 -3.80 1.10
CA CYS A 65 3.48 -4.96 1.47
C CYS A 65 3.97 -6.27 0.85
N SER A 66 3.48 -7.39 1.38
CA SER A 66 3.78 -8.72 0.83
C SER A 66 2.95 -8.99 -0.42
N ALA A 67 1.62 -8.94 -0.27
CA ALA A 67 0.66 -9.14 -1.36
C ALA A 67 -0.52 -8.18 -1.18
N ILE A 68 -1.21 -7.89 -2.28
CA ILE A 68 -2.35 -6.98 -2.32
C ILE A 68 -3.30 -7.40 -3.44
N SER A 69 -4.61 -7.27 -3.20
CA SER A 69 -5.63 -7.54 -4.21
C SER A 69 -5.56 -6.50 -5.33
N ARG A 70 -5.85 -6.93 -6.57
CA ARG A 70 -5.72 -6.07 -7.75
C ARG A 70 -6.59 -4.81 -7.68
N CYS A 71 -7.85 -4.93 -7.23
CA CYS A 71 -8.76 -3.79 -7.06
C CYS A 71 -8.16 -2.74 -6.10
N THR A 72 -7.59 -3.20 -4.99
CA THR A 72 -6.99 -2.35 -3.96
C THR A 72 -5.71 -1.70 -4.47
N ALA A 73 -4.86 -2.45 -5.17
CA ALA A 73 -3.65 -1.93 -5.81
C ALA A 73 -3.96 -0.84 -6.83
N ASP A 74 -4.96 -1.05 -7.70
CA ASP A 74 -5.39 -0.06 -8.69
C ASP A 74 -5.88 1.22 -8.00
N THR A 75 -6.58 1.10 -6.87
CA THR A 75 -7.07 2.25 -6.08
C THR A 75 -5.93 3.03 -5.42
N VAL A 76 -4.95 2.33 -4.86
CA VAL A 76 -3.76 2.91 -4.23
C VAL A 76 -2.94 3.70 -5.27
N VAL A 77 -2.67 3.08 -6.43
CA VAL A 77 -1.91 3.71 -7.52
C VAL A 77 -2.68 4.89 -8.11
N ALA A 78 -4.00 4.77 -8.31
CA ALA A 78 -4.85 5.88 -8.74
C ALA A 78 -4.89 7.03 -7.71
N GLY A 79 -4.68 6.72 -6.44
CA GLY A 79 -4.52 7.70 -5.35
C GLY A 79 -3.19 8.44 -5.33
N GLY A 80 -2.24 8.08 -6.22
CA GLY A 80 -0.91 8.67 -6.29
C GLY A 80 0.09 8.11 -5.28
N ILE A 81 -0.21 6.96 -4.67
CA ILE A 81 0.64 6.32 -3.67
C ILE A 81 1.50 5.25 -4.36
N ASN A 82 2.80 5.28 -4.10
CA ASN A 82 3.74 4.29 -4.63
C ASN A 82 3.59 2.96 -3.89
N LEU A 83 3.34 1.88 -4.62
CA LEU A 83 3.13 0.56 -4.04
C LEU A 83 4.34 -0.34 -4.30
N ILE A 84 4.91 -0.91 -3.23
CA ILE A 84 6.02 -1.86 -3.26
C ILE A 84 5.50 -3.22 -2.75
N PRO A 85 5.01 -4.10 -3.63
CA PRO A 85 4.58 -5.45 -3.27
C PRO A 85 5.77 -6.42 -3.23
N GLY A 86 5.56 -7.59 -2.63
CA GLY A 86 6.53 -8.69 -2.63
C GLY A 86 7.56 -8.64 -1.50
N VAL A 87 7.31 -7.86 -0.44
CA VAL A 87 8.22 -7.72 0.69
C VAL A 87 7.68 -8.44 1.92
N ILE A 88 8.42 -9.43 2.43
CA ILE A 88 8.09 -10.20 3.63
C ILE A 88 9.23 -10.05 4.63
N GLY A 89 8.93 -9.75 5.89
CA GLY A 89 9.94 -9.64 6.92
C GLY A 89 9.45 -8.95 8.19
N CYS A 90 10.38 -8.72 9.11
CA CYS A 90 10.14 -7.85 10.27
C CYS A 90 10.05 -6.39 9.81
N VAL A 91 9.12 -5.63 10.39
CA VAL A 91 8.87 -4.24 9.98
C VAL A 91 10.12 -3.39 10.14
N ASP A 92 10.81 -3.52 11.28
CA ASP A 92 12.06 -2.83 11.59
C ASP A 92 13.19 -3.11 10.59
N GLU A 93 13.32 -4.36 10.12
CA GLU A 93 14.37 -4.72 9.17
C GLU A 93 14.07 -4.13 7.79
N VAL A 94 12.80 -4.16 7.39
CA VAL A 94 12.37 -3.66 6.09
C VAL A 94 12.46 -2.14 6.01
N ILE A 95 12.03 -1.42 7.05
CA ILE A 95 12.14 0.05 7.06
C ILE A 95 13.61 0.49 7.07
N LYS A 96 14.48 -0.22 7.80
CA LYS A 96 15.94 0.03 7.77
C LYS A 96 16.52 -0.20 6.37
N ALA A 97 16.19 -1.33 5.74
CA ALA A 97 16.63 -1.62 4.39
C ALA A 97 16.12 -0.58 3.38
N TYR A 98 14.89 -0.06 3.58
CA TYR A 98 14.33 1.02 2.77
C TYR A 98 15.13 2.32 2.95
N THR A 99 15.37 2.74 4.19
CA THR A 99 16.13 3.98 4.49
C THR A 99 17.59 3.91 4.02
N GLU A 100 18.19 2.71 4.02
CA GLU A 100 19.53 2.46 3.50
C GLU A 100 19.56 2.30 1.97
N ASN A 101 18.42 2.46 1.29
CA ASN A 101 18.29 2.25 -0.15
C ASN A 101 18.73 0.84 -0.61
N SER A 102 18.67 -0.14 0.31
CA SER A 102 19.13 -1.52 0.20
C SER A 102 17.96 -2.52 0.16
N LEU A 103 16.73 -2.01 -0.03
CA LEU A 103 15.53 -2.82 -0.11
C LEU A 103 15.50 -3.60 -1.44
N VAL A 104 16.07 -4.81 -1.41
CA VAL A 104 16.04 -5.73 -2.55
C VAL A 104 14.80 -6.61 -2.43
N VAL A 105 13.77 -6.30 -3.23
CA VAL A 105 12.50 -7.05 -3.25
C VAL A 105 12.75 -8.55 -3.45
N GLU A 106 13.73 -8.96 -4.27
CA GLU A 106 14.08 -10.37 -4.45
C GLU A 106 14.56 -11.08 -3.17
N ARG A 107 15.19 -10.36 -2.23
CA ARG A 107 15.65 -10.92 -0.95
C ARG A 107 14.50 -11.12 0.04
N PHE A 108 13.42 -10.35 -0.13
CA PHE A 108 12.22 -10.40 0.70
C PHE A 108 11.03 -11.09 -0.02
N ALA A 109 11.23 -11.54 -1.26
CA ALA A 109 10.23 -12.21 -2.06
C ALA A 109 10.09 -13.68 -1.67
N MET A 110 8.86 -14.20 -1.76
CA MET A 110 8.64 -15.64 -1.57
C MET A 110 9.37 -16.45 -2.65
N PRO A 111 10.16 -17.47 -2.27
CA PRO A 111 10.71 -18.42 -3.22
C PRO A 111 9.55 -19.21 -3.86
N GLY A 112 9.28 -18.97 -5.15
CA GLY A 112 8.21 -19.64 -5.90
C GLY A 112 7.43 -18.74 -6.87
N CYS A 113 7.58 -17.41 -6.81
CA CYS A 113 6.98 -16.51 -7.79
C CYS A 113 7.84 -16.41 -9.06
N GLN A 114 8.12 -17.56 -9.68
CA GLN A 114 8.68 -17.60 -11.02
C GLN A 114 7.59 -17.14 -12.00
N GLY A 115 7.88 -16.08 -12.74
CA GLY A 115 6.98 -15.41 -13.66
C GLY A 115 6.13 -16.38 -14.48
N ARG A 116 4.81 -16.28 -14.32
CA ARG A 116 3.87 -16.88 -15.27
C ARG A 116 3.34 -15.79 -16.19
N GLY A 117 4.09 -15.63 -17.27
CA GLY A 117 3.58 -15.77 -18.63
C GLY A 117 2.21 -15.15 -18.94
N ARG A 118 2.26 -14.20 -19.87
CA ARG A 118 1.17 -13.78 -20.75
C ARG A 118 0.23 -14.96 -21.08
N GLY A 119 -1.06 -14.81 -20.79
CA GLY A 119 -2.13 -15.57 -21.45
C GLY A 119 -2.95 -16.50 -20.57
N ARG A 120 -4.10 -16.00 -20.09
CA ARG A 120 -5.40 -16.67 -20.27
C ARG A 120 -6.53 -15.73 -19.83
N ARG A 121 -7.32 -15.29 -20.81
CA ARG A 121 -8.67 -14.77 -20.57
C ARG A 121 -9.47 -15.86 -19.87
N ARG A 122 -9.80 -15.68 -18.60
CA ARG A 122 -11.01 -16.24 -17.97
C ARG A 122 -11.52 -15.23 -16.97
N ALA A 123 -12.76 -14.80 -17.21
CA ALA A 123 -13.52 -13.91 -16.38
C ALA A 123 -13.60 -14.43 -14.93
N LEU A 124 -13.53 -13.51 -13.97
CA LEU A 124 -14.43 -13.32 -12.82
C LEU A 124 -13.63 -12.74 -11.64
N GLY A 125 -14.13 -11.61 -11.17
CA GLY A 125 -13.44 -10.64 -10.31
C GLY A 125 -13.66 -9.22 -10.83
N GLN A 126 -14.80 -8.94 -11.47
CA GLN A 126 -15.23 -7.56 -11.67
C GLN A 126 -15.54 -7.04 -10.27
N CYS A 127 -14.70 -6.13 -9.76
CA CYS A 127 -15.06 -5.31 -8.62
C CYS A 127 -16.24 -4.44 -9.09
N PRO A 128 -17.48 -4.62 -8.61
CA PRO A 128 -18.65 -3.89 -9.13
C PRO A 128 -18.73 -2.43 -8.66
N PHE A 129 -17.70 -1.92 -7.97
CA PHE A 129 -17.74 -0.66 -7.22
C PHE A 129 -17.06 0.54 -7.87
N TYR A 130 -16.60 0.48 -9.12
CA TYR A 130 -16.14 1.67 -9.85
C TYR A 130 -17.21 2.15 -10.83
N ASN A 131 -18.22 2.86 -10.31
CA ASN A 131 -19.07 3.73 -11.11
C ASN A 131 -18.42 5.11 -11.06
N GLY A 132 -17.63 5.44 -12.08
CA GLY A 132 -17.11 6.79 -12.28
C GLY A 132 -18.24 7.73 -12.67
N SER A 133 -18.91 8.33 -11.67
CA SER A 133 -19.72 9.52 -11.87
C SER A 133 -18.83 10.73 -11.58
N ASN A 134 -18.32 11.31 -12.66
CA ASN A 134 -17.52 12.53 -12.64
C ASN A 134 -18.49 13.72 -12.64
N ASP A 135 -19.15 14.01 -11.50
CA ASP A 135 -20.02 15.18 -11.35
C ASP A 135 -19.23 16.34 -10.71
N GLU A 136 -18.40 16.98 -11.54
CA GLU A 136 -17.83 18.30 -11.24
C GLU A 136 -17.87 19.18 -12.48
N ASN A 137 -19.07 19.66 -12.85
CA ASN A 137 -19.30 21.00 -13.40
C ASN A 137 -20.79 21.25 -13.66
N ASP A 138 -21.46 21.97 -12.76
CA ASP A 138 -22.61 22.81 -13.16
C ASP A 138 -22.67 24.07 -12.27
N ILE A 139 -21.69 24.96 -12.48
CA ILE A 139 -21.79 26.37 -12.10
C ILE A 139 -21.64 27.17 -13.40
N LYS A 140 -22.76 27.38 -14.09
CA LYS A 140 -23.13 28.54 -14.93
C LYS A 140 -24.19 28.12 -15.94
N ARG A 141 -25.46 28.42 -15.66
CA ARG A 141 -26.48 28.90 -16.63
C ARG A 141 -27.86 29.07 -15.94
N ARG A 142 -28.06 30.20 -15.26
CA ARG A 142 -29.16 31.17 -15.47
C ARG A 142 -29.25 32.15 -14.33
#